data_AF-A0A9W7MML9-F1
#
_entry.id   AF-A0A9W7MML9-F1
#
_cell.length_a   1.000
_cell.length_b   1.000
_cell.length_c   1.000
_cell.angle_alpha   90.00
_cell.angle_beta   90.00
_cell.angle_gamma   90.00
#
_symmetry.space_group_name_H-M   'P 1'
#
loop_
_entity.id
_entity.type
_entity.pdbx_description
1 polymer ?
#
loop_
_entity_poly.entity_id
_entity_poly.type
_entity_poly.pdbx_seq_one_letter_code
_entity_poly.pdbx_strand_id
1 'polypeptide(L)'
;MRDVRRFVGECQTCQHMKNGSLALGGLLQSLNILSQVFEDITLDFIIGLPKSNGKEVILVVVDRFSKYGHFFALPWHFNDEYVAKIMVEGVIKLYRIPRSMMSDRDRIFVSTMWKEMA
;
A
#
# COMPACT_ATOMS: atom_id res chain seq x y z
N MET A 1 -3.41 -47.03 -0.45
CA MET A 1 -3.07 -45.61 -0.72
C MET A 1 -4.25 -44.64 -0.59
N ARG A 2 -5.52 -45.05 -0.79
CA ARG A 2 -6.69 -44.16 -0.60
C ARG A 2 -6.95 -43.81 0.86
N ASP A 3 -6.83 -44.77 1.77
CA ASP A 3 -7.13 -44.57 3.19
C ASP A 3 -6.12 -43.63 3.87
N VAL A 4 -4.85 -43.73 3.49
CA VAL A 4 -3.79 -42.81 3.95
C VAL A 4 -4.06 -41.39 3.46
N ARG A 5 -4.49 -41.20 2.20
CA ARG A 5 -4.85 -39.88 1.68
C ARG A 5 -6.08 -39.31 2.39
N ARG A 6 -7.08 -40.13 2.68
CA ARG A 6 -8.28 -39.71 3.44
C ARG A 6 -7.91 -39.31 4.86
N PHE A 7 -7.12 -40.13 5.55
CA PHE A 7 -6.64 -39.84 6.91
C PHE A 7 -5.84 -38.54 6.96
N VAL A 8 -4.90 -38.33 6.03
CA VAL A 8 -4.12 -37.08 5.96
C VAL A 8 -4.99 -35.88 5.55
N GLY A 9 -6.01 -36.09 4.71
CA GLY A 9 -6.98 -35.07 4.32
C GLY A 9 -7.89 -34.60 5.46
N GLU A 10 -8.31 -35.54 6.32
CA GLU A 10 -9.18 -35.28 7.48
C GLU A 10 -8.39 -34.83 8.71
N CYS A 11 -7.07 -35.05 8.76
CA CYS A 11 -6.23 -34.66 9.88
C CYS A 11 -6.00 -33.14 9.91
N GLN A 12 -6.62 -32.47 10.88
CA GLN A 12 -6.51 -31.02 11.08
C GLN A 12 -5.06 -30.54 11.25
N THR A 13 -4.23 -31.26 12.00
CA THR A 13 -2.81 -30.92 12.21
C THR A 13 -2.04 -30.97 10.89
N CYS A 14 -2.27 -32.00 10.07
CA CYS A 14 -1.64 -32.11 8.77
C CYS A 14 -2.09 -30.99 7.82
N GLN A 15 -3.37 -30.63 7.82
CA GLN A 15 -3.89 -29.57 6.95
C GLN A 15 -3.41 -28.16 7.36
N HIS A 16 -3.23 -27.89 8.66
CA HIS A 16 -2.71 -26.60 9.12
C HIS A 16 -1.20 -26.46 8.97
N MET A 17 -0.43 -27.53 9.18
CA MET A 17 1.04 -27.46 9.09
C MET A 17 1.55 -27.64 7.66
N LYS A 18 0.85 -28.43 6.85
CA LYS A 18 1.26 -28.68 5.47
C LYS A 18 0.55 -27.69 4.56
N ASN A 19 1.27 -26.67 4.14
CA ASN A 19 0.82 -25.84 3.02
C ASN A 19 0.53 -26.76 1.83
N GLY A 20 -0.71 -26.71 1.33
CA GLY A 20 -1.03 -27.35 0.07
C GLY A 20 -0.05 -26.85 -0.99
N SER A 21 0.35 -27.73 -1.93
CA SER A 21 0.96 -27.27 -3.18
C SER A 21 -0.15 -26.57 -3.97
N LEU A 22 -0.53 -25.37 -3.54
CA LEU A 22 -1.37 -24.49 -4.31
C LEU A 22 -0.59 -24.22 -5.59
N ALA A 23 -1.25 -24.45 -6.73
CA ALA A 23 -0.70 -24.06 -8.02
C ALA A 23 -0.22 -22.61 -7.93
N LEU A 24 0.87 -22.30 -8.63
CA LEU A 24 1.44 -20.96 -8.70
C LEU A 24 0.29 -19.96 -8.86
N GLY A 25 0.16 -19.02 -7.92
CA GLY A 25 -0.90 -18.00 -7.96
C GLY A 25 -0.96 -17.45 -9.38
N GLY A 26 -2.17 -17.41 -9.96
CA GLY A 26 -2.35 -17.11 -11.38
C GLY A 26 -1.65 -15.82 -11.83
N LEU A 27 -1.66 -15.56 -13.13
CA LEU A 27 -1.00 -14.38 -13.70
C LEU A 27 -1.40 -13.10 -12.94
N LEU A 28 -0.41 -12.28 -12.58
CA LEU A 28 -0.65 -10.98 -11.96
C LEU A 28 -1.58 -10.17 -12.88
N GLN A 29 -2.67 -9.64 -12.30
CA GLN A 29 -3.55 -8.74 -13.03
C GLN A 29 -2.84 -7.41 -13.23
N SER A 30 -2.53 -7.06 -14.48
CA SER A 30 -1.99 -5.76 -14.80
C SER A 30 -3.04 -4.67 -14.55
N LEU A 31 -2.60 -3.55 -13.99
CA LEU A 31 -3.44 -2.37 -13.84
C LEU A 31 -3.59 -1.66 -15.19
N ASN A 32 -4.73 -0.98 -15.39
CA ASN A 32 -4.97 -0.23 -16.62
C ASN A 32 -3.89 0.84 -16.86
N ILE A 33 -3.53 1.01 -18.13
CA ILE A 33 -2.63 2.08 -18.58
C ILE A 33 -3.37 3.41 -18.49
N LEU A 34 -2.71 4.42 -17.93
CA LEU A 34 -3.27 5.73 -17.68
C LEU A 34 -2.93 6.69 -18.82
N SER A 35 -3.67 7.78 -18.91
CA SER A 35 -3.55 8.75 -20.01
C SER A 35 -2.94 10.08 -19.58
N GLN A 36 -2.98 10.39 -18.28
CA GLN A 36 -2.53 11.66 -17.73
C GLN A 36 -1.62 11.46 -16.52
N VAL A 37 -0.68 12.39 -16.34
CA VAL A 37 0.19 12.45 -15.16
C VAL A 37 -0.63 12.77 -13.92
N PHE A 38 -0.33 12.11 -12.80
CA PHE A 38 -1.01 12.29 -11.51
C PHE A 38 -2.52 11.95 -11.54
N GLU A 39 -3.00 11.25 -12.57
CA GLU A 39 -4.37 10.72 -12.60
C GLU A 39 -4.53 9.61 -11.55
N ASP A 40 -3.56 8.70 -11.45
CA ASP A 40 -3.47 7.75 -10.33
C ASP A 40 -2.11 7.84 -9.67
N ILE A 41 -2.12 7.78 -8.35
CA ILE A 41 -0.91 7.79 -7.54
C ILE A 41 -0.81 6.55 -6.66
N THR A 42 0.41 6.18 -6.31
CA THR A 42 0.70 5.17 -5.29
C THR A 42 1.31 5.84 -4.06
N LEU A 43 0.89 5.39 -2.87
CA LEU A 43 1.32 5.89 -1.58
C LEU A 43 2.02 4.78 -0.80
N ASP A 44 3.13 5.11 -0.14
CA ASP A 44 3.86 4.18 0.71
C ASP A 44 4.60 4.92 1.83
N PHE A 45 4.97 4.21 2.90
CA PHE A 45 5.81 4.73 3.97
C PHE A 45 7.13 3.96 4.05
N ILE A 46 8.23 4.69 3.93
CA ILE A 46 9.54 4.17 4.30
C ILE A 46 9.76 4.50 5.78
N ILE A 47 9.72 3.47 6.62
CA ILE A 47 9.89 3.57 8.07
C ILE A 47 11.23 2.98 8.53
N GLY A 48 11.61 3.23 9.78
CA GLY A 48 12.83 2.66 10.38
C GLY A 48 14.13 3.32 9.91
N LEU A 49 14.04 4.55 9.42
CA LEU A 49 15.21 5.31 9.00
C LEU A 49 15.96 5.90 10.22
N PRO A 50 17.28 6.10 10.12
CA PRO A 50 18.02 6.87 11.11
C PRO A 50 17.44 8.27 11.27
N LYS A 51 17.35 8.73 12.51
CA LYS A 51 16.81 10.06 12.83
C LYS A 51 17.66 11.17 12.21
N SER A 52 17.04 12.00 11.39
CA SER A 52 17.65 13.19 10.79
C SER A 52 16.75 14.40 11.00
N ASN A 53 17.22 15.43 11.70
CA ASN A 53 16.43 16.62 12.03
C ASN A 53 15.05 16.32 12.65
N GLY A 54 14.96 15.27 13.48
CA GLY A 54 13.71 14.85 14.10
C GLY A 54 12.75 14.07 13.20
N LYS A 55 13.19 13.66 12.00
CA LYS A 55 12.41 12.89 11.02
C LYS A 55 13.00 11.48 10.87
N GLU A 56 12.13 10.48 10.79
CA GLU A 56 12.47 9.05 10.81
C GLU A 56 11.63 8.23 9.80
N VAL A 57 10.68 8.88 9.14
CA VAL A 57 9.74 8.27 8.18
C VAL A 57 9.69 9.12 6.93
N ILE A 58 9.54 8.48 5.76
CA ILE A 58 9.29 9.16 4.49
C ILE A 58 7.95 8.70 3.93
N LEU A 59 7.03 9.63 3.70
CA LEU A 59 5.87 9.40 2.84
C LEU A 59 6.31 9.50 1.39
N VAL A 60 6.06 8.44 0.64
CA VAL A 60 6.36 8.32 -0.78
C VAL A 60 5.06 8.45 -1.56
N VAL A 61 5.02 9.37 -2.52
CA VAL A 61 3.88 9.56 -3.42
C VAL A 61 4.37 9.50 -4.85
N VAL A 62 3.96 8.49 -5.61
CA VAL A 62 4.46 8.26 -6.97
C VAL A 62 3.32 8.30 -7.98
N ASP A 63 3.47 9.09 -9.03
CA ASP A 63 2.60 9.05 -10.19
C ASP A 63 2.77 7.73 -10.94
N ARG A 64 1.67 7.01 -11.16
CA ARG A 64 1.72 5.72 -11.84
C ARG A 64 2.10 5.83 -13.30
N PHE A 65 1.78 6.95 -13.96
CA PHE A 65 2.04 7.14 -15.39
C PHE A 65 3.50 7.51 -15.67
N SER A 66 3.98 8.64 -15.14
CA SER A 66 5.33 9.16 -15.38
C SER A 66 6.42 8.55 -14.51
N LYS A 67 6.04 7.86 -13.41
CA LYS A 67 6.95 7.43 -12.33
C LYS A 67 7.61 8.56 -11.55
N TYR A 68 7.13 9.80 -11.70
CA TYR A 68 7.59 10.91 -10.88
C TYR A 68 7.18 10.73 -9.42
N GLY A 69 8.09 11.01 -8.49
CA GLY A 69 7.90 10.80 -7.05
C GLY A 69 8.06 12.07 -6.23
N HIS A 70 7.16 12.25 -5.26
CA HIS A 70 7.29 13.19 -4.14
C HIS A 70 7.65 12.43 -2.86
N PHE A 71 8.56 13.01 -2.09
CA PHE A 71 9.07 12.42 -0.86
C PHE A 71 8.94 13.43 0.28
N PHE A 72 8.17 13.10 1.30
CA PHE A 72 7.92 13.98 2.44
C PHE A 72 8.47 13.38 3.72
N ALA A 73 9.34 14.12 4.40
CA ALA A 73 9.94 13.69 5.66
C ALA A 73 8.99 13.90 6.85
N LEU A 74 8.69 12.81 7.56
CA LEU A 74 7.77 12.73 8.69
C LEU A 74 8.52 12.35 9.99
N PRO A 75 8.07 12.85 11.15
CA PRO A 75 8.53 12.33 12.44
C PRO A 75 8.05 10.89 12.63
N TRP A 76 8.54 10.16 13.64
CA TRP A 76 8.04 8.81 13.95
C TRP A 76 6.57 8.79 14.37
N HIS A 77 6.12 9.84 15.07
CA HIS A 77 4.73 9.99 15.50
C HIS A 77 4.01 11.05 14.67
N PHE A 78 3.09 10.60 13.83
CA PHE A 78 2.18 11.43 13.05
C PHE A 78 0.78 10.80 13.06
N ASN A 79 -0.23 11.62 12.79
CA ASN A 79 -1.59 11.17 12.57
C ASN A 79 -1.96 11.26 11.10
N ASP A 80 -3.12 10.72 10.76
CA ASP A 80 -3.70 10.78 9.42
C ASP A 80 -3.95 12.22 8.96
N GLU A 81 -4.50 13.10 9.82
CA GLU A 81 -4.74 14.53 9.50
C GLU A 81 -3.48 15.25 9.00
N TYR A 82 -2.34 14.99 9.64
CA TYR A 82 -1.06 15.56 9.22
C TYR A 82 -0.65 15.09 7.83
N VAL A 83 -0.86 13.82 7.51
CA VAL A 83 -0.55 13.24 6.19
C VAL A 83 -1.49 13.81 5.12
N ALA A 84 -2.79 13.95 5.42
CA ALA A 84 -3.74 14.60 4.52
C ALA A 84 -3.33 16.04 4.19
N LYS A 85 -2.92 16.81 5.20
CA LYS A 85 -2.45 18.18 4.97
C LYS A 85 -1.23 18.22 4.04
N ILE A 86 -0.26 17.34 4.24
CA ILE A 86 0.92 17.22 3.39
C ILE A 86 0.53 16.84 1.95
N MET A 87 -0.41 15.92 1.78
CA MET A 87 -0.94 15.56 0.47
C MET A 87 -1.61 16.73 -0.24
N VAL A 88 -2.43 17.49 0.48
CA VAL A 88 -3.12 18.67 -0.07
C VAL A 88 -2.10 19.71 -0.51
N GLU A 89 -1.16 20.06 0.36
CA GLU A 89 -0.18 21.13 0.12
C GLU A 89 0.88 20.75 -0.92
N GLY A 90 1.35 19.50 -0.88
CA GLY A 90 2.49 19.02 -1.66
C GLY A 90 2.15 18.34 -2.98
N VAL A 91 0.93 17.81 -3.15
CA VAL A 91 0.54 17.05 -4.34
C VAL A 91 -0.73 17.62 -4.97
N ILE A 92 -1.84 17.64 -4.23
CA ILE A 92 -3.16 18.01 -4.79
C ILE A 92 -3.16 19.46 -5.28
N LYS A 93 -2.54 20.38 -4.53
CA LYS A 93 -2.41 21.79 -4.94
C LYS A 93 -1.65 21.95 -6.26
N LEU A 94 -0.69 21.07 -6.57
CA LEU A 94 0.15 21.16 -7.76
C LEU A 94 -0.48 20.49 -8.98
N TYR A 95 -1.14 19.33 -8.79
CA TYR A 95 -1.58 18.46 -9.90
C TYR A 95 -3.09 18.19 -9.95
N ARG A 96 -3.86 18.75 -9.00
CA ARG A 96 -5.28 18.46 -8.73
C ARG A 96 -5.47 17.16 -7.95
N ILE A 97 -6.73 16.86 -7.62
CA ILE A 97 -7.10 15.65 -6.89
C ILE A 97 -6.93 14.44 -7.82
N PRO A 98 -6.17 13.41 -7.42
CA PRO A 98 -6.02 12.19 -8.20
C PRO A 98 -7.35 11.43 -8.27
N ARG A 99 -7.57 10.74 -9.38
CA ARG A 99 -8.75 9.88 -9.58
C ARG A 99 -8.69 8.63 -8.71
N SER A 100 -7.50 8.07 -8.51
CA SER A 100 -7.31 6.98 -7.55
C SER A 100 -5.98 7.05 -6.82
N MET A 101 -5.99 6.53 -5.60
CA MET A 101 -4.83 6.42 -4.73
C MET A 101 -4.68 4.95 -4.31
N MET A 102 -3.54 4.34 -4.64
CA MET A 102 -3.22 2.98 -4.23
C MET A 102 -2.19 2.99 -3.11
N SER A 103 -2.56 2.47 -1.95
CA SER A 103 -1.67 2.27 -0.82
C SER A 103 -1.67 0.80 -0.39
N ASP A 104 -0.79 0.46 0.55
CA ASP A 104 -0.95 -0.75 1.33
C ASP A 104 -2.12 -0.60 2.34
N ARG A 105 -2.27 -1.57 3.25
CA ARG A 105 -3.33 -1.57 4.27
C ARG A 105 -2.89 -0.93 5.58
N ASP A 106 -1.96 0.04 5.55
CA ASP A 106 -1.59 0.78 6.75
C ASP A 106 -2.81 1.51 7.33
N ARG A 107 -2.92 1.54 8.66
CA ARG A 107 -4.04 2.16 9.39
C ARG A 107 -4.20 3.63 9.04
N ILE A 108 -3.09 4.31 8.73
CA ILE A 108 -3.11 5.72 8.35
C ILE A 108 -3.89 5.91 7.04
N PHE A 109 -3.74 5.03 6.05
CA PHE A 109 -4.43 5.14 4.76
C PHE A 109 -5.85 4.56 4.78
N VAL A 110 -6.14 3.64 5.71
CA VAL A 110 -7.46 3.01 5.87
C VAL A 110 -8.40 3.83 6.78
N SER A 111 -7.90 4.91 7.39
CA SER A 111 -8.70 5.74 8.29
C SER A 111 -9.90 6.39 7.58
N THR A 112 -10.94 6.73 8.34
CA THR A 112 -12.16 7.37 7.80
C THR A 112 -11.88 8.69 7.10
N MET A 113 -10.83 9.40 7.52
CA MET A 113 -10.47 10.70 6.98
C MET A 113 -10.13 10.63 5.47
N TRP A 114 -9.48 9.56 5.00
CA TRP A 114 -9.17 9.41 3.57
C TRP A 114 -10.39 9.11 2.70
N LYS A 115 -11.44 8.51 3.28
CA LYS A 115 -12.71 8.29 2.57
C LYS A 115 -13.44 9.58 2.27
N GLU A 116 -13.16 10.65 3.01
CA GLU A 116 -13.75 11.97 2.77
C GLU A 116 -12.95 12.79 1.74
N MET A 117 -11.69 12.41 1.47
CA MET A 117 -10.82 13.07 0.50
C MET A 117 -10.85 12.44 -0.91
N ALA A 118 -11.26 11.17 -1.01
CA ALA A 118 -11.41 10.43 -2.26
C ALA A 118 -12.80 10.64 -2.88
#